data_AF-A0AAP5QRI4-F1
#
_entry.id   AF-A0AAP5QRI4-F1
#
_cell.length_a   1.000
_cell.length_b   1.000
_cell.length_c   1.000
_cell.angle_alpha   90.00
_cell.angle_beta   90.00
_cell.angle_gamma   90.00
#
_symmetry.space_group_name_H-M   'P 1'
#
loop_
_entity.id
_entity.type
_entity.pdbx_description
1 polymer ?
#
loop_
_entity_poly.entity_id
_entity_poly.type
_entity_poly.pdbx_seq_one_letter_code
_entity_poly.pdbx_strand_id
1 'polypeptide(L)' 'MNDFERKVFRIIFNMTHFGKNPTLEELKRKTGKDERAIREAIKNLMRQRLLKWDKKKNRWMF' A
#
# COMPACT_ATOMS: atom_id res chain seq x y z
N MET A 1 -12.94 2.29 3.45
CA MET A 1 -11.66 2.97 3.18
C MET A 1 -11.72 4.44 3.64
N ASN A 2 -10.87 4.85 4.58
CA ASN A 2 -10.70 6.26 4.98
C ASN A 2 -9.70 7.01 4.07
N ASP A 3 -9.52 8.32 4.25
CA ASP A 3 -8.63 9.13 3.39
C ASP A 3 -7.17 8.70 3.46
N PHE A 4 -6.69 8.26 4.62
CA PHE A 4 -5.33 7.77 4.77
C PHE A 4 -5.13 6.44 4.05
N GLU A 5 -6.05 5.49 4.20
CA GLU A 5 -6.06 4.21 3.48
C GLU A 5 -6.16 4.45 1.97
N ARG A 6 -6.99 5.41 1.52
CA ARG A 6 -7.08 5.82 0.10
C ARG A 6 -5.76 6.36 -0.42
N LYS A 7 -5.06 7.18 0.37
CA LYS A 7 -3.73 7.70 0.01
C LYS A 7 -2.70 6.57 -0.10
N VAL A 8 -2.66 5.66 0.88
CA VAL A 8 -1.76 4.48 0.85
C VAL A 8 -2.06 3.61 -0.38
N PHE A 9 -3.33 3.29 -0.61
CA PHE A 9 -3.78 2.53 -1.76
C PHE A 9 -3.33 3.19 -3.08
N ARG A 10 -3.57 4.50 -3.23
CA ARG A 10 -3.20 5.24 -4.45
C ARG A 10 -1.70 5.22 -4.70
N ILE A 11 -0.87 5.35 -3.66
CA ILE A 11 0.59 5.28 -3.80
C ILE A 11 1.01 3.89 -4.28
N ILE A 12 0.50 2.83 -3.64
CA ILE A 12 0.81 1.45 -4.02
C ILE A 12 0.35 1.18 -5.45
N PHE A 13 -0.90 1.52 -5.78
CA PHE A 13 -1.45 1.36 -7.13
C PHE A 13 -0.63 2.08 -8.19
N ASN A 14 -0.34 3.37 -7.99
CA ASN A 14 0.41 4.16 -8.96
C ASN A 14 1.82 3.59 -9.17
N MET A 15 2.54 3.25 -8.10
CA MET A 15 3.88 2.70 -8.23
C MET A 15 3.85 1.33 -8.92
N THR A 16 2.91 0.46 -8.55
CA THR A 16 2.77 -0.88 -9.16
C THR A 16 2.39 -0.78 -10.63
N HIS A 17 1.56 0.20 -11.01
CA HIS A 17 1.24 0.48 -12.42
C HIS A 17 2.48 0.85 -13.23
N PHE A 18 3.45 1.56 -12.63
CA PHE A 18 4.76 1.86 -13.24
C PHE A 18 5.82 0.75 -13.00
N GLY A 19 5.40 -0.46 -12.65
CA GLY A 19 6.27 -1.63 -12.51
C GLY A 19 7.13 -1.67 -11.24
N LYS A 20 6.83 -0.84 -10.22
CA LYS A 20 7.58 -0.80 -8.96
C LYS A 20 6.67 -1.06 -7.77
N ASN A 21 7.14 -1.78 -6.76
CA ASN A 21 6.43 -1.83 -5.47
C ASN A 21 7.01 -0.76 -4.54
N PRO A 22 6.18 -0.01 -3.80
CA PRO A 22 6.71 0.94 -2.83
C PRO A 22 7.43 0.21 -1.70
N THR A 23 8.57 0.75 -1.30
CA THR A 23 9.20 0.41 -0.02
C THR A 23 8.46 1.07 1.15
N LEU A 24 8.68 0.56 2.36
CA LEU A 24 8.11 1.17 3.56
C LEU A 24 8.62 2.61 3.76
N GLU A 25 9.90 2.89 3.50
CA GLU A 25 10.45 4.24 3.60
C GLU A 25 9.83 5.21 2.59
N GLU A 26 9.54 4.76 1.37
CA GLU A 26 8.81 5.57 0.41
C GLU A 26 7.37 5.86 0.85
N LEU A 27 6.69 4.88 1.46
CA LEU A 27 5.37 5.09 2.04
C LEU A 27 5.44 6.09 3.19
N LYS A 28 6.42 5.97 4.10
CA LYS A 28 6.64 6.93 5.19
C LYS A 28 6.85 8.34 4.64
N ARG A 29 7.77 8.51 3.68
CA ARG A 29 8.05 9.80 3.04
C ARG A 29 6.83 10.39 2.33
N LYS A 30 6.07 9.59 1.58
CA LYS A 30 4.92 10.09 0.77
C LYS A 30 3.66 10.32 1.61
N THR A 31 3.49 9.59 2.71
CA THR A 31 2.33 9.72 3.58
C THR A 31 2.56 10.68 4.74
N GLY A 32 3.80 10.86 5.19
CA GLY A 32 4.14 11.59 6.41
C GLY A 32 3.74 10.83 7.68
N LYS A 33 3.56 9.51 7.60
CA LYS A 33 3.11 8.66 8.72
C LYS A 33 4.18 7.65 9.09
N ASP A 34 4.11 7.18 10.33
CA ASP A 34 4.99 6.13 10.82
C ASP A 34 4.63 4.76 10.23
N GLU A 35 5.53 3.81 10.46
CA GLU A 35 5.39 2.43 10.00
C GLU A 35 4.14 1.75 10.55
N ARG A 36 3.77 2.00 11.81
CA ARG A 36 2.63 1.34 12.45
C ARG A 36 1.33 1.73 11.75
N ALA A 37 1.12 3.03 11.53
CA ALA A 37 -0.04 3.55 10.83
C ALA A 37 -0.13 2.99 9.40
N ILE A 38 0.99 2.96 8.67
CA ILE A 38 1.04 2.42 7.31
C ILE A 38 0.70 0.93 7.29
N ARG A 39 1.25 0.13 8.21
CA ARG A 39 0.97 -1.31 8.31
C ARG A 39 -0.50 -1.59 8.62
N GLU A 40 -1.11 -0.83 9.54
CA GLU A 40 -2.53 -0.96 9.83
C GLU A 40 -3.41 -0.58 8.63
N ALA A 41 -3.07 0.49 7.90
CA ALA A 41 -3.78 0.85 6.67
C ALA A 41 -3.68 -0.27 5.61
N ILE A 42 -2.49 -0.86 5.40
CA ILE A 42 -2.31 -1.99 4.48
C ILE A 42 -3.13 -3.20 4.92
N LYS A 43 -3.11 -3.57 6.22
CA LYS A 43 -3.93 -4.68 6.75
C LYS A 43 -5.41 -4.44 6.51
N ASN A 44 -5.90 -3.23 6.73
CA ASN A 44 -7.31 -2.88 6.49
C ASN A 44 -7.69 -2.97 5.01
N LEU A 45 -6.81 -2.52 4.10
CA LEU A 45 -7.02 -2.67 2.66
C LEU A 45 -7.05 -4.15 2.24
N MET A 46 -6.19 -4.98 2.83
CA MET A 46 -6.20 -6.43 2.61
C MET A 46 -7.46 -7.10 3.16
N ARG A 47 -7.91 -6.71 4.34
CA ARG A 47 -9.17 -7.19 4.95
C ARG A 47 -10.38 -6.82 4.08
N GLN A 48 -10.37 -5.64 3.47
CA GLN A 48 -11.40 -5.18 2.53
C GLN A 48 -11.28 -5.82 1.14
N ARG A 49 -10.30 -6.71 0.90
CA ARG A 49 -10.00 -7.34 -0.40
C ARG A 49 -9.69 -6.36 -1.53
N LEU A 50 -9.32 -5.12 -1.21
CA LEU A 50 -8.89 -4.11 -2.18
C LEU A 50 -7.41 -4.25 -2.54
N LEU A 51 -6.64 -4.92 -1.69
CA LEU A 51 -5.21 -5.09 -1.87
C LEU A 51 -4.82 -6.51 -1.48
N LYS A 52 -3.98 -7.17 -2.28
CA LYS A 52 -3.46 -8.50 -1.98
C LYS A 52 -2.00 -8.59 -2.40
N TRP A 53 -1.17 -9.19 -1.56
CA TRP A 53 0.21 -9.49 -1.91
C TRP A 53 0.30 -10.86 -2.59
N ASP A 54 0.74 -10.89 -3.86
CA ASP A 54 1.08 -12.13 -4.55
C ASP A 54 2.55 -12.47 -4.27
N LYS A 55 2.76 -13.48 -3.41
CA LYS A 55 4.11 -13.95 -3.04
C LYS A 55 4.87 -14.59 -4.20
N LYS A 56 4.18 -15.21 -5.17
CA LYS A 56 4.83 -15.88 -6.31
C LYS A 56 5.31 -14.86 -7.33
N LYS A 57 4.52 -13.83 -7.57
CA LYS A 57 4.84 -12.75 -8.51
C LYS A 57 5.56 -11.56 -7.87
N ASN A 58 5.76 -11.61 -6.55
CA ASN A 58 6.37 -10.55 -5.76
C ASN A 58 5.76 -9.16 -6.05
N ARG A 59 4.43 -9.08 -6.13
CA ARG A 59 3.71 -7.85 -6.52
C ARG A 59 2.37 -7.68 -5.82
N TRP A 60 1.93 -6.44 -5.73
CA TRP A 60 0.58 -6.13 -5.31
C TRP A 60 -0.45 -6.45 -6.41
N MET A 61 -1.59 -6.98 -5.98
CA MET A 61 -2.80 -7.18 -6.78
C MET A 61 -3.93 -6.36 -6.16
N PHE A 62 -4.80 -5.86 -7.01
CA PHE A 62 -5.92 -4.97 -6.67
C PHE A 62 -7.21 -5.59 -7.17
#